data_AF-A0A165TFF1-F1
#
_entry.id   AF-A0A165TFF1-F1
#
_cell.length_a   1.000
_cell.length_b   1.000
_cell.length_c   1.000
_cell.angle_alpha   90.00
_cell.angle_beta   90.00
_cell.angle_gamma   90.00
#
_symmetry.space_group_name_H-M   'P 1'
#
loop_
_entity.id
_entity.type
_entity.pdbx_description
1 polymer ?
#
loop_
_entity_poly.entity_id
_entity_poly.type
_entity_poly.pdbx_seq_one_letter_code
_entity_poly.pdbx_strand_id
1 'polypeptide(L)'
;MASPYNPHIGSQDSNKLTFRFRPLLRRDFPIKDVITSCPTCHRFVAVSKPHGGPNSAPVSHHYQLVFTDGACPSNGSPNATAGLGIAYGTSTSVPTQQLYIPVDDALDPSEKRTNQRAKLLAAIEGLERLAADTQAILCAPSDCLYESQYARPSRVQPGARRSWIVATDSKHVVCGMTDWLPNIWKHNGMRTMEGKTPANLDLFFKLEDTIARYKSDFNVDIGFWLIPREFNGIARAAAVRAPVASPRCRSDEPEPRGLVGYVPFRVVLTRVSFLQQSPCMFEHV
;
A
#
# COMPACT_ATOMS: atom_id res chain seq x y z
N MET A 1 24.54 -17.44 -28.71
CA MET A 1 23.16 -17.04 -29.07
C MET A 1 22.38 -16.85 -27.76
N ALA A 2 22.07 -15.60 -27.40
CA ALA A 2 21.43 -15.28 -26.13
C ALA A 2 19.91 -15.58 -26.17
N SER A 3 19.41 -16.24 -25.13
CA SER A 3 18.00 -16.62 -24.98
C SER A 3 17.10 -15.38 -24.90
N PRO A 4 16.02 -15.25 -25.70
CA PRO A 4 15.15 -14.08 -25.73
C PRO A 4 14.16 -13.98 -24.54
N TYR A 5 14.22 -14.92 -23.59
CA TYR A 5 13.27 -15.00 -22.47
C TYR A 5 13.80 -14.35 -21.18
N ASN A 6 13.20 -13.23 -20.80
CA ASN A 6 13.39 -12.58 -19.50
C ASN A 6 12.01 -12.41 -18.81
N PRO A 7 11.72 -13.13 -17.70
CA PRO A 7 10.36 -13.26 -17.12
C PRO A 7 9.87 -12.09 -16.24
N HIS A 8 10.54 -10.93 -16.19
CA HIS A 8 10.10 -9.81 -15.36
C HIS A 8 8.87 -9.07 -15.95
N ILE A 9 7.77 -9.00 -15.19
CA ILE A 9 6.45 -8.41 -15.55
C ILE A 9 6.46 -6.89 -15.65
N GLY A 10 7.33 -6.26 -14.88
CA GLY A 10 7.58 -4.83 -14.94
C GLY A 10 9.08 -4.57 -14.91
N SER A 11 9.47 -3.38 -15.34
CA SER A 11 10.70 -2.79 -14.85
C SER A 11 10.29 -1.75 -13.83
N GLN A 12 10.55 -1.99 -12.54
CA GLN A 12 10.82 -0.87 -11.66
C GLN A 12 12.20 -0.37 -12.07
N ASP A 13 12.31 0.88 -12.51
CA ASP A 13 13.58 1.58 -12.38
C ASP A 13 13.80 1.64 -10.87
N SER A 14 14.85 1.03 -10.32
CA SER A 14 15.08 0.97 -8.86
C SER A 14 15.10 2.35 -8.20
N ASN A 15 15.30 3.40 -9.01
CA ASN A 15 15.30 4.81 -8.62
C ASN A 15 13.98 5.55 -8.89
N LYS A 16 12.98 4.91 -9.52
CA LYS A 16 11.67 5.51 -9.82
C LYS A 16 10.58 4.63 -9.24
N LEU A 17 9.84 5.17 -8.28
CA LEU A 17 8.65 4.55 -7.66
C LEU A 17 7.50 4.29 -8.67
N THR A 18 7.70 4.46 -9.98
CA THR A 18 6.68 4.21 -10.98
C THR A 18 6.61 2.72 -11.28
N PHE A 19 5.45 2.12 -11.06
CA PHE A 19 5.18 0.80 -11.57
C PHE A 19 4.70 0.89 -13.02
N ARG A 20 5.43 0.25 -13.93
CA ARG A 20 5.01 0.06 -15.32
C ARG A 20 5.12 -1.41 -15.67
N PHE A 21 4.01 -1.98 -16.14
CA PHE A 21 4.07 -3.22 -16.91
C PHE A 21 5.01 -3.00 -18.09
N ARG A 22 5.84 -4.02 -18.42
CA ARG A 22 6.71 -3.94 -19.58
C ARG A 22 5.90 -3.57 -20.83
N PRO A 23 6.48 -2.82 -21.79
CA PRO A 23 5.77 -2.37 -23.00
C PRO A 23 5.04 -3.49 -23.75
N LEU A 24 5.58 -4.71 -23.71
CA LEU A 24 4.97 -5.91 -24.32
C LEU A 24 3.65 -6.33 -23.64
N LEU A 25 3.48 -6.11 -22.34
CA LEU A 25 2.23 -6.44 -21.63
C LEU A 25 1.15 -5.37 -21.80
N ARG A 26 1.56 -4.10 -21.97
CA ARG A 26 0.63 -2.96 -22.12
C ARG A 26 -0.05 -2.90 -23.48
N ARG A 27 0.59 -3.41 -24.53
CA ARG A 27 0.01 -3.46 -25.88
C ARG A 27 -0.98 -4.61 -26.05
N ASP A 28 -0.80 -5.70 -25.29
CA ASP A 28 -1.50 -6.96 -25.57
C ASP A 28 -2.57 -7.34 -24.54
N PHE A 29 -2.66 -6.68 -23.36
CA PHE A 29 -3.64 -7.03 -22.32
C PHE A 29 -4.37 -5.81 -21.71
N PRO A 30 -5.72 -5.79 -21.69
CA PRO A 30 -6.47 -4.76 -20.99
C PRO A 30 -6.30 -4.91 -19.47
N ILE A 31 -6.36 -3.79 -18.73
CA ILE A 31 -6.10 -3.73 -17.27
C ILE A 31 -6.91 -4.78 -16.48
N LYS A 32 -8.16 -5.02 -16.88
CA LYS A 32 -9.05 -6.02 -16.26
C LYS A 32 -8.48 -7.45 -16.27
N ASP A 33 -7.65 -7.79 -17.25
CA ASP A 33 -7.11 -9.14 -17.42
C ASP A 33 -5.79 -9.31 -16.66
N VAL A 34 -5.26 -8.21 -16.11
CA VAL A 34 -3.99 -8.17 -15.37
C VAL A 34 -4.22 -8.18 -13.86
N ILE A 35 -5.38 -7.70 -13.39
CA ILE A 35 -5.77 -7.72 -11.98
C ILE A 35 -6.55 -9.00 -11.72
N THR A 36 -6.15 -9.75 -10.69
CA THR A 36 -6.91 -10.92 -10.22
C THR A 36 -6.84 -11.02 -8.70
N SER A 37 -7.56 -11.97 -8.11
CA SER A 37 -7.48 -12.29 -6.69
C SER A 37 -7.03 -13.73 -6.45
N CYS A 38 -6.30 -13.95 -5.37
CA CYS A 38 -5.97 -15.29 -4.90
C CYS A 38 -7.25 -15.99 -4.41
N PRO A 39 -7.57 -17.23 -4.85
CA PRO A 39 -8.76 -17.94 -4.38
C PRO A 39 -8.69 -18.32 -2.89
N THR A 40 -7.48 -18.41 -2.32
CA THR A 40 -7.24 -18.88 -0.97
C THR A 40 -7.20 -17.75 0.06
N CYS A 41 -6.36 -16.72 -0.14
CA CYS A 41 -6.29 -15.58 0.77
C CYS A 41 -7.09 -14.36 0.28
N HIS A 42 -7.75 -14.44 -0.87
CA HIS A 42 -8.57 -13.37 -1.44
C HIS A 42 -7.82 -12.08 -1.82
N ARG A 43 -6.50 -12.01 -1.65
CA ARG A 43 -5.70 -10.80 -1.96
C ARG A 43 -5.65 -10.48 -3.44
N PHE A 44 -5.63 -9.19 -3.76
CA PHE A 44 -5.42 -8.73 -5.13
C PHE A 44 -3.96 -8.85 -5.54
N VAL A 45 -3.73 -9.36 -6.76
CA VAL A 45 -2.39 -9.45 -7.36
C VAL A 45 -2.42 -9.07 -8.84
N ALA A 46 -1.25 -8.69 -9.37
CA ALA A 46 -1.06 -8.48 -10.79
C ALA A 46 -0.40 -9.71 -11.46
N VAL A 47 -0.95 -10.17 -12.60
CA VAL A 47 -0.44 -11.36 -13.33
C VAL A 47 0.33 -11.00 -14.61
N SER A 48 1.37 -11.78 -14.94
CA SER A 48 2.13 -11.69 -16.20
C SER A 48 1.36 -12.12 -17.42
N LYS A 49 0.49 -13.11 -17.25
CA LYS A 49 -0.20 -13.81 -18.33
C LYS A 49 -1.54 -14.27 -17.76
N PRO A 50 -2.66 -14.04 -18.46
CA PRO A 50 -3.90 -14.72 -18.12
C PRO A 50 -3.66 -16.21 -18.30
N HIS A 51 -3.69 -16.97 -17.21
CA HIS A 51 -3.59 -18.42 -17.31
C HIS A 51 -4.90 -18.94 -17.91
N GLY A 52 -4.81 -19.55 -19.09
CA GLY A 52 -5.95 -20.14 -19.78
C GLY A 52 -6.43 -21.41 -19.06
N GLY A 53 -7.72 -21.45 -18.75
CA GLY A 53 -8.47 -22.67 -18.44
C GLY A 53 -8.59 -23.06 -16.95
N PRO A 54 -9.55 -23.94 -16.63
CA PRO A 54 -9.93 -24.33 -15.26
C PRO A 54 -8.87 -25.15 -14.49
N ASN A 55 -7.69 -25.41 -15.07
CA ASN A 55 -6.53 -26.07 -14.42
C ASN A 55 -5.28 -25.16 -14.44
N SER A 56 -5.49 -23.85 -14.37
CA SER A 56 -4.43 -22.85 -14.43
C SER A 56 -3.53 -22.85 -13.19
N ALA A 57 -2.24 -22.58 -13.40
CA ALA A 57 -1.23 -22.59 -12.35
C ALA A 57 -1.59 -21.65 -11.17
N PRO A 58 -1.12 -21.95 -9.96
CA PRO A 58 -1.38 -21.13 -8.78
C PRO A 58 -0.98 -19.67 -8.94
N VAL A 59 -1.81 -18.80 -8.39
CA VAL A 59 -1.66 -17.35 -8.44
C VAL A 59 -0.41 -16.91 -7.66
N SER A 60 0.52 -16.23 -8.34
CA SER A 60 1.74 -15.70 -7.72
C SER A 60 1.46 -14.42 -6.92
N HIS A 61 1.95 -14.36 -5.68
CA HIS A 61 1.90 -13.18 -4.80
C HIS A 61 3.06 -12.20 -5.02
N HIS A 62 3.82 -12.34 -6.11
CA HIS A 62 4.98 -11.49 -6.35
C HIS A 62 4.60 -10.01 -6.53
N TYR A 63 3.47 -9.71 -7.19
CA TYR A 63 2.99 -8.33 -7.39
C TYR A 63 1.67 -8.13 -6.63
N GLN A 64 1.76 -7.72 -5.37
CA GLN A 64 0.58 -7.48 -4.52
C GLN A 64 0.01 -6.10 -4.78
N LEU A 65 -1.32 -6.02 -4.88
CA LEU A 65 -2.02 -4.79 -5.15
C LEU A 65 -2.75 -4.28 -3.91
N VAL A 66 -2.65 -2.97 -3.67
CA VAL A 66 -3.56 -2.25 -2.79
C VAL A 66 -4.18 -1.10 -3.56
N PHE A 67 -5.51 -1.11 -3.65
CA PHE A 67 -6.31 -0.05 -4.24
C PHE A 67 -6.58 1.00 -3.18
N THR A 68 -6.34 2.27 -3.51
CA THR A 68 -6.54 3.37 -2.57
C THR A 68 -7.32 4.51 -3.20
N ASP A 69 -8.22 5.10 -2.41
CA ASP A 69 -8.89 6.35 -2.74
C ASP A 69 -9.16 7.16 -1.47
N GLY A 70 -9.40 8.46 -1.64
CA GLY A 70 -9.74 9.37 -0.56
C GLY A 70 -10.84 10.32 -1.00
N ALA A 71 -11.78 10.60 -0.09
CA ALA A 71 -12.88 11.50 -0.32
C ALA A 71 -13.02 12.52 0.80
N CYS A 72 -13.35 13.75 0.42
CA CYS A 72 -13.67 14.87 1.30
C CYS A 72 -14.81 15.65 0.63
N PRO A 73 -16.08 15.34 0.96
CA PRO A 73 -17.24 15.91 0.26
C PRO A 73 -17.28 17.44 0.29
N SER A 74 -16.93 18.03 1.43
CA SER A 74 -16.85 19.48 1.63
C SER A 74 -15.40 19.98 1.55
N ASN A 75 -14.68 19.56 0.50
CA ASN A 75 -13.23 19.73 0.31
C ASN A 75 -12.66 21.08 0.78
N GLY A 76 -11.90 21.08 1.87
CA GLY A 76 -11.19 22.25 2.39
C GLY A 76 -12.05 23.23 3.18
N SER A 77 -13.32 22.92 3.43
CA SER A 77 -14.18 23.76 4.27
C SER A 77 -13.90 23.57 5.77
N PRO A 78 -14.26 24.53 6.64
CA PRO A 78 -14.09 24.41 8.09
C PRO A 78 -14.84 23.24 8.72
N ASN A 79 -15.90 22.75 8.06
CA ASN A 79 -16.71 21.61 8.52
C ASN A 79 -16.46 20.35 7.68
N ALA A 80 -15.33 20.30 6.98
CA ALA A 80 -15.02 19.18 6.10
C ALA A 80 -14.83 17.88 6.89
N THR A 81 -15.49 16.82 6.43
CA THR A 81 -15.19 15.45 6.82
C THR A 81 -14.37 14.79 5.72
N ALA A 82 -13.59 13.77 6.07
CA ALA A 82 -12.84 13.00 5.09
C ALA A 82 -12.82 11.51 5.42
N GLY A 83 -12.53 10.72 4.40
CA GLY A 83 -12.54 9.27 4.48
C GLY A 83 -11.53 8.65 3.53
N LEU A 84 -10.95 7.54 3.98
CA LEU A 84 -10.04 6.71 3.22
C LEU A 84 -10.76 5.44 2.79
N GLY A 85 -10.50 5.01 1.57
CA GLY A 85 -10.89 3.70 1.09
C GLY A 85 -9.66 2.90 0.70
N ILE A 86 -9.52 1.72 1.29
CA ILE A 86 -8.40 0.80 1.02
C ILE A 86 -8.98 -0.56 0.68
N ALA A 87 -8.48 -1.18 -0.38
CA ALA A 87 -8.85 -2.56 -0.73
C ALA A 87 -7.62 -3.33 -1.24
N TYR A 88 -7.22 -4.37 -0.54
CA TYR A 88 -6.09 -5.24 -0.93
C TYR A 88 -6.51 -6.71 -1.09
N GLY A 89 -7.81 -6.98 -1.02
CA GLY A 89 -8.41 -8.27 -1.36
C GLY A 89 -9.93 -8.23 -1.47
N THR A 90 -10.51 -9.38 -1.81
CA THR A 90 -11.97 -9.55 -1.98
C THR A 90 -12.67 -9.96 -0.69
N SER A 91 -11.94 -10.36 0.36
CA SER A 91 -12.56 -10.73 1.62
C SER A 91 -13.17 -9.51 2.31
N THR A 92 -14.46 -9.62 2.61
CA THR A 92 -15.22 -8.66 3.44
C THR A 92 -15.50 -9.21 4.83
N SER A 93 -15.04 -10.43 5.13
CA SER A 93 -15.15 -11.09 6.43
C SER A 93 -13.99 -10.70 7.35
N VAL A 94 -14.15 -10.80 8.67
CA VAL A 94 -13.14 -10.36 9.65
C VAL A 94 -11.92 -11.32 9.67
N PRO A 95 -10.66 -10.80 9.57
CA PRO A 95 -10.28 -9.42 9.31
C PRO A 95 -10.56 -8.99 7.86
N THR A 96 -11.20 -7.82 7.69
CA THR A 96 -11.61 -7.33 6.35
C THR A 96 -10.43 -6.83 5.52
N GLN A 97 -10.43 -7.18 4.23
CA GLN A 97 -9.46 -6.69 3.25
C GLN A 97 -9.95 -5.47 2.48
N GLN A 98 -11.14 -4.97 2.83
CA GLN A 98 -11.76 -3.76 2.32
C GLN A 98 -12.15 -2.86 3.49
N LEU A 99 -11.51 -1.69 3.57
CA LEU A 99 -11.56 -0.79 4.71
C LEU A 99 -12.11 0.56 4.29
N TYR A 100 -13.02 1.09 5.11
CA TYR A 100 -13.47 2.48 5.06
C TYR A 100 -13.05 3.15 6.38
N ILE A 101 -12.08 4.05 6.33
CA ILE A 101 -11.47 4.64 7.53
C ILE A 101 -11.86 6.11 7.58
N PRO A 102 -12.65 6.55 8.58
CA PRO A 102 -12.91 7.96 8.80
C PRO A 102 -11.61 8.69 9.19
N VAL A 103 -11.43 9.91 8.72
CA VAL A 103 -10.24 10.70 9.03
C VAL A 103 -10.50 11.57 10.25
N ASP A 104 -9.82 11.29 11.34
CA ASP A 104 -9.81 12.11 12.56
C ASP A 104 -8.49 12.85 12.75
N ASP A 105 -8.41 13.65 13.82
CA ASP A 105 -7.25 14.47 14.16
C ASP A 105 -6.02 13.64 14.55
N ALA A 106 -6.23 12.40 15.00
CA ALA A 106 -5.14 11.48 15.28
C ALA A 106 -4.49 10.98 13.98
N LEU A 107 -5.31 10.67 12.97
CA LEU A 107 -4.84 10.17 11.68
C LEU A 107 -4.20 11.27 10.84
N ASP A 108 -4.79 12.47 10.85
CA ASP A 108 -4.22 13.64 10.21
C ASP A 108 -4.46 14.88 11.10
N PRO A 109 -3.42 15.48 11.69
CA PRO A 109 -3.58 16.62 12.61
C PRO A 109 -3.76 17.96 11.88
N SER A 110 -3.83 17.98 10.54
CA SER A 110 -4.04 19.20 9.77
C SER A 110 -5.38 19.86 10.10
N GLU A 111 -5.36 21.18 10.24
CA GLU A 111 -6.55 22.03 10.41
C GLU A 111 -7.54 21.92 9.24
N LYS A 112 -7.07 21.49 8.06
CA LYS A 112 -7.89 21.34 6.85
C LYS A 112 -7.90 19.91 6.35
N ARG A 113 -9.10 19.37 6.17
CA ARG A 113 -9.35 18.13 5.41
C ARG A 113 -9.54 18.47 3.94
N THR A 114 -8.84 17.74 3.07
CA THR A 114 -9.00 17.87 1.62
C THR A 114 -8.98 16.52 0.93
N ASN A 115 -9.50 16.47 -0.30
CA ASN A 115 -9.43 15.29 -1.17
C ASN A 115 -7.98 14.84 -1.40
N GLN A 116 -7.06 15.79 -1.57
CA GLN A 116 -5.64 15.48 -1.81
C GLN A 116 -4.99 14.85 -0.59
N ARG A 117 -5.24 15.40 0.61
CA ARG A 117 -4.75 14.82 1.87
C ARG A 117 -5.32 13.43 2.10
N ALA A 118 -6.63 13.25 1.91
CA ALA A 118 -7.27 11.95 2.04
C ALA A 118 -6.65 10.90 1.09
N LYS A 119 -6.36 11.26 -0.17
CA LYS A 119 -5.71 10.34 -1.12
C LYS A 119 -4.28 9.96 -0.71
N LEU A 120 -3.50 10.89 -0.15
CA LEU A 120 -2.16 10.60 0.37
C LEU A 120 -2.20 9.70 1.61
N LEU A 121 -3.09 10.01 2.56
CA LEU A 121 -3.31 9.19 3.75
C LEU A 121 -3.77 7.77 3.39
N ALA A 122 -4.65 7.62 2.39
CA ALA A 122 -5.08 6.31 1.92
C ALA A 122 -3.93 5.49 1.33
N ALA A 123 -2.96 6.14 0.66
CA ALA A 123 -1.75 5.47 0.17
C ALA A 123 -0.83 5.01 1.31
N ILE A 124 -0.62 5.86 2.32
CA ILE A 124 0.16 5.51 3.52
C ILE A 124 -0.49 4.33 4.24
N GLU A 125 -1.78 4.45 4.56
CA GLU A 125 -2.54 3.43 5.25
C GLU A 125 -2.61 2.13 4.45
N GLY A 126 -2.75 2.21 3.12
CA GLY A 126 -2.69 1.04 2.25
C GLY A 126 -1.38 0.25 2.39
N LEU A 127 -0.24 0.94 2.51
CA LEU A 127 1.05 0.29 2.78
C LEU A 127 1.12 -0.30 4.19
N GLU A 128 0.60 0.40 5.21
CA GLU A 128 0.52 -0.11 6.59
C GLU A 128 -0.28 -1.43 6.64
N ARG A 129 -1.38 -1.54 5.89
CA ARG A 129 -2.17 -2.78 5.78
C ARG A 129 -1.43 -3.90 5.07
N LEU A 130 -0.72 -3.59 3.98
CA LEU A 130 0.12 -4.59 3.32
C LEU A 130 1.23 -5.10 4.26
N ALA A 131 1.86 -4.21 5.04
CA ALA A 131 2.90 -4.55 5.99
C ALA A 131 2.40 -5.41 7.15
N ALA A 132 1.29 -5.00 7.79
CA ALA A 132 0.67 -5.75 8.88
C ALA A 132 0.31 -7.17 8.45
N ASP A 133 -0.30 -7.31 7.27
CA ASP A 133 -0.76 -8.61 6.79
C ASP A 133 0.32 -9.42 6.05
N THR A 134 1.51 -8.85 5.82
CA THR A 134 2.64 -9.63 5.31
C THR A 134 3.18 -10.59 6.37
N GLN A 135 3.02 -10.23 7.65
CA GLN A 135 3.39 -11.10 8.78
C GLN A 135 2.31 -12.15 9.06
N ALA A 136 1.04 -11.85 8.77
CA ALA A 136 -0.07 -12.79 8.88
C ALA A 136 -0.20 -13.62 7.59
N ILE A 137 0.69 -14.60 7.41
CA ILE A 137 0.55 -15.75 6.49
C ILE A 137 -0.12 -15.37 5.15
N LEU A 138 0.67 -14.85 4.21
CA LEU A 138 0.37 -15.15 2.80
C LEU A 138 0.23 -16.67 2.70
N CYS A 139 -0.73 -17.17 1.91
CA CYS A 139 -0.91 -18.60 1.67
C CYS A 139 0.45 -19.29 1.61
N ALA A 140 0.62 -20.38 2.37
CA ALA A 140 1.90 -21.07 2.42
C ALA A 140 2.38 -21.31 0.98
N PRO A 141 3.69 -21.23 0.68
CA PRO A 141 4.18 -21.41 -0.68
C PRO A 141 3.59 -22.67 -1.35
N SER A 142 3.31 -23.72 -0.58
CA SER A 142 2.62 -24.97 -0.95
C SER A 142 1.16 -24.83 -1.39
N ASP A 143 0.44 -23.80 -0.96
CA ASP A 143 -0.97 -23.57 -1.27
C ASP A 143 -1.14 -22.63 -2.49
N CYS A 144 -0.04 -22.02 -2.95
CA CYS A 144 -0.01 -21.07 -4.08
C CYS A 144 1.14 -21.37 -5.06
N LEU A 145 1.42 -22.65 -5.28
CA LEU A 145 2.54 -23.21 -6.03
C LEU A 145 2.72 -22.77 -7.50
N TYR A 146 3.39 -21.65 -7.73
CA TYR A 146 4.30 -21.60 -8.89
C TYR A 146 5.71 -22.13 -8.54
N GLU A 147 6.04 -22.29 -7.25
CA GLU A 147 7.44 -22.46 -6.82
C GLU A 147 7.92 -23.89 -6.47
N SER A 148 7.10 -24.95 -6.43
CA SER A 148 7.64 -26.28 -6.00
C SER A 148 7.84 -27.35 -7.07
N GLN A 149 7.16 -27.33 -8.22
CA GLN A 149 7.19 -28.50 -9.13
C GLN A 149 7.55 -28.24 -10.59
N TYR A 150 7.52 -26.99 -11.07
CA TYR A 150 7.91 -26.65 -12.45
C TYR A 150 8.98 -25.54 -12.55
N ALA A 151 9.34 -24.91 -11.43
CA ALA A 151 10.51 -24.06 -11.37
C ALA A 151 11.75 -24.96 -11.40
N ARG A 152 12.33 -25.15 -12.59
CA ARG A 152 13.74 -25.59 -12.66
C ARG A 152 14.54 -24.67 -11.73
N PRO A 153 15.34 -25.19 -10.78
CA PRO A 153 16.05 -24.40 -9.77
C PRO A 153 17.06 -23.37 -10.35
N SER A 154 17.14 -23.25 -11.67
CA SER A 154 18.05 -22.37 -12.40
C SER A 154 17.42 -21.05 -12.90
N ARG A 155 16.15 -20.73 -12.61
CA ARG A 155 15.48 -19.54 -13.20
C ARG A 155 14.70 -18.61 -12.27
N VAL A 156 14.54 -18.93 -10.99
CA VAL A 156 14.24 -17.88 -9.99
C VAL A 156 15.59 -17.29 -9.64
N GLN A 157 15.84 -16.04 -10.03
CA GLN A 157 17.10 -15.40 -9.64
C GLN A 157 17.15 -15.34 -8.11
N PRO A 158 18.22 -15.82 -7.48
CA PRO A 158 18.48 -15.55 -6.07
C PRO A 158 18.44 -14.03 -5.89
N GLY A 159 17.44 -13.52 -5.15
CA GLY A 159 17.26 -12.09 -4.93
C GLY A 159 16.06 -11.41 -5.59
N ALA A 160 15.13 -12.13 -6.22
CA ALA A 160 13.88 -11.53 -6.72
C ALA A 160 12.97 -11.07 -5.56
N ARG A 161 12.93 -9.75 -5.30
CA ARG A 161 12.12 -9.13 -4.25
C ARG A 161 10.64 -9.13 -4.63
N ARG A 162 9.74 -9.34 -3.65
CA ARG A 162 8.29 -9.11 -3.87
C ARG A 162 8.05 -7.63 -4.12
N SER A 163 6.99 -7.31 -4.86
CA SER A 163 6.59 -5.95 -5.19
C SER A 163 5.21 -5.64 -4.59
N TRP A 164 5.10 -4.54 -3.86
CA TRP A 164 3.85 -3.92 -3.48
C TRP A 164 3.52 -2.77 -4.42
N ILE A 165 2.29 -2.77 -4.91
CA ILE A 165 1.84 -1.79 -5.89
C ILE A 165 0.63 -1.05 -5.31
N VAL A 166 0.81 0.25 -5.07
CA VAL A 166 -0.28 1.17 -4.73
C VAL A 166 -0.99 1.57 -6.02
N ALA A 167 -2.18 1.04 -6.22
CA ALA A 167 -3.04 1.36 -7.36
C ALA A 167 -4.03 2.46 -6.98
N THR A 168 -3.98 3.59 -7.68
CA THR A 168 -4.86 4.73 -7.40
C THR A 168 -5.18 5.51 -8.67
N ASP A 169 -6.34 6.18 -8.70
CA ASP A 169 -6.72 7.10 -9.78
C ASP A 169 -6.16 8.53 -9.56
N SER A 170 -5.46 8.76 -8.46
CA SER A 170 -4.93 10.05 -8.08
C SER A 170 -3.61 10.38 -8.76
N LYS A 171 -3.66 11.21 -9.81
CA LYS A 171 -2.45 11.81 -10.41
C LYS A 171 -1.61 12.57 -9.37
N HIS A 172 -2.25 13.22 -8.41
CA HIS A 172 -1.56 13.98 -7.36
C HIS A 172 -0.63 13.07 -6.53
N VAL A 173 -1.09 11.88 -6.17
CA VAL A 173 -0.28 10.90 -5.42
C VAL A 173 0.81 10.32 -6.31
N VAL A 174 0.44 9.81 -7.49
CA VAL A 174 1.38 9.10 -8.37
C VAL A 174 2.47 10.05 -8.87
N CYS A 175 2.11 11.18 -9.49
CA CYS A 175 3.11 12.14 -9.98
C CYS A 175 3.88 12.78 -8.83
N GLY A 176 3.25 13.04 -7.68
CA GLY A 176 3.93 13.56 -6.51
C GLY A 176 5.07 12.65 -6.04
N MET A 177 4.83 11.35 -5.91
CA MET A 177 5.86 10.40 -5.46
C MET A 177 6.85 9.99 -6.54
N THR A 178 6.46 10.01 -7.81
CA THR A 178 7.29 9.46 -8.89
C THR A 178 8.07 10.49 -9.68
N ASP A 179 7.66 11.76 -9.61
CA ASP A 179 8.22 12.82 -10.43
C ASP A 179 8.47 14.10 -9.63
N TRP A 180 7.43 14.68 -9.03
CA TRP A 180 7.54 16.00 -8.43
C TRP A 180 8.46 16.03 -7.21
N LEU A 181 8.22 15.16 -6.22
CA LEU A 181 9.05 15.09 -5.03
C LEU A 181 10.52 14.76 -5.36
N PRO A 182 10.83 13.64 -6.06
CA PRO A 182 12.22 13.26 -6.31
C PRO A 182 12.95 14.18 -7.31
N ASN A 183 12.30 14.58 -8.42
CA ASN A 183 13.00 15.25 -9.52
C ASN A 183 12.91 16.78 -9.46
N ILE A 184 11.89 17.35 -8.83
CA ILE A 184 11.63 18.80 -8.84
C ILE A 184 11.81 19.39 -7.45
N TRP A 185 10.99 18.98 -6.48
CA TRP A 185 10.91 19.65 -5.19
C TRP A 185 12.19 19.47 -4.39
N LYS A 186 12.75 18.26 -4.29
CA LYS A 186 14.02 18.05 -3.57
C LYS A 186 15.20 18.80 -4.18
N HIS A 187 15.23 18.94 -5.50
CA HIS A 187 16.29 19.67 -6.20
C HIS A 187 16.11 21.19 -6.15
N ASN A 188 14.88 21.67 -5.97
CA ASN A 188 14.54 23.10 -5.97
C ASN A 188 14.16 23.62 -4.56
N GLY A 189 14.81 23.12 -3.50
CA GLY A 189 14.59 23.61 -2.14
C GLY A 189 13.14 23.50 -1.64
N MET A 190 12.45 22.43 -2.04
CA MET A 190 11.04 22.15 -1.78
C MET A 190 10.08 23.18 -2.39
N ARG A 191 10.36 23.61 -3.63
CA ARG A 191 9.51 24.54 -4.40
C ARG A 191 9.03 23.93 -5.72
N THR A 192 7.85 24.35 -6.17
CA THR A 192 7.36 24.06 -7.52
C THR A 192 8.16 24.83 -8.58
N MET A 193 7.91 24.55 -9.86
CA MET A 193 8.52 25.29 -10.97
C MET A 193 8.16 26.79 -10.93
N GLU A 194 6.99 27.13 -10.39
CA GLU A 194 6.52 28.50 -10.17
C GLU A 194 7.07 29.13 -8.87
N GLY A 195 7.98 28.44 -8.16
CA GLY A 195 8.63 28.94 -6.94
C GLY A 195 7.78 28.86 -5.66
N LYS A 196 6.56 28.32 -5.73
CA LYS A 196 5.65 28.17 -4.59
C LYS A 196 6.00 26.93 -3.76
N THR A 197 5.70 26.96 -2.47
CA THR A 197 5.76 25.75 -1.64
C THR A 197 4.64 24.79 -2.05
N PRO A 198 4.94 23.54 -2.41
CA PRO A 198 3.92 22.53 -2.68
C PRO A 198 3.00 22.32 -1.48
N ALA A 199 1.72 22.05 -1.74
CA ALA A 199 0.79 21.64 -0.68
C ALA A 199 1.09 20.21 -0.21
N ASN A 200 0.72 19.90 1.04
CA ASN A 200 0.77 18.56 1.63
C ASN A 200 2.18 17.93 1.72
N LEU A 201 3.24 18.74 1.76
CA LEU A 201 4.63 18.24 1.88
C LEU A 201 4.82 17.33 3.09
N ASP A 202 4.13 17.61 4.19
CA ASP A 202 4.10 16.79 5.39
C ASP A 202 3.69 15.33 5.10
N LEU A 203 2.64 15.15 4.29
CA LEU A 203 2.17 13.82 3.91
C LEU A 203 3.04 13.16 2.83
N PHE A 204 3.63 13.95 1.93
CA PHE A 204 4.58 13.42 0.95
C PHE A 204 5.84 12.87 1.62
N PHE A 205 6.40 13.58 2.60
CA PHE A 205 7.52 13.09 3.39
C PHE A 205 7.13 11.88 4.23
N LYS A 206 5.96 11.91 4.90
CA LYS A 206 5.46 10.75 5.64
C LYS A 206 5.35 9.51 4.75
N LEU A 207 4.83 9.66 3.52
CA LEU A 207 4.72 8.56 2.56
C LEU A 207 6.10 8.08 2.07
N GLU A 208 7.05 8.98 1.81
CA GLU A 208 8.42 8.61 1.46
C GLU A 208 9.11 7.81 2.59
N ASP A 209 8.97 8.25 3.83
CA ASP A 209 9.52 7.57 5.00
C ASP A 209 8.90 6.18 5.20
N THR A 210 7.58 6.06 5.06
CA THR A 210 6.87 4.76 5.10
C THR A 210 7.39 3.82 4.01
N ILE A 211 7.60 4.32 2.79
CA ILE A 211 8.16 3.52 1.70
C ILE A 211 9.58 3.05 2.02
N ALA A 212 10.45 3.96 2.46
CA ALA A 212 11.84 3.64 2.78
C ALA A 212 11.93 2.58 3.89
N ARG A 213 11.13 2.76 4.95
CA ARG A 213 11.02 1.80 6.05
C ARG A 213 10.62 0.41 5.55
N TYR A 214 9.52 0.30 4.79
CA TYR A 214 9.01 -1.01 4.40
C TYR A 214 9.82 -1.70 3.31
N LYS A 215 10.46 -0.95 2.41
CA LYS A 215 11.45 -1.53 1.49
C LYS A 215 12.56 -2.25 2.25
N SER A 216 13.03 -1.67 3.35
CA SER A 216 14.05 -2.25 4.21
C SER A 216 13.49 -3.41 5.05
N ASP A 217 12.45 -3.16 5.85
CA ASP A 217 11.95 -4.09 6.86
C ASP A 217 11.40 -5.39 6.26
N PHE A 218 10.80 -5.32 5.07
CA PHE A 218 10.17 -6.46 4.41
C PHE A 218 10.93 -6.96 3.17
N ASN A 219 12.04 -6.32 2.80
CA ASN A 219 12.80 -6.62 1.58
C ASN A 219 11.90 -6.67 0.32
N VAL A 220 11.00 -5.69 0.22
CA VAL A 220 10.06 -5.54 -0.91
C VAL A 220 10.42 -4.32 -1.75
N ASP A 221 10.04 -4.36 -3.01
CA ASP A 221 9.99 -3.19 -3.87
C ASP A 221 8.60 -2.55 -3.78
N ILE A 222 8.51 -1.23 -3.82
CA ILE A 222 7.25 -0.50 -3.72
C ILE A 222 7.12 0.41 -4.93
N GLY A 223 5.97 0.33 -5.59
CA GLY A 223 5.65 1.14 -6.76
C GLY A 223 4.22 1.69 -6.75
N PHE A 224 4.01 2.73 -7.56
CA PHE A 224 2.72 3.37 -7.77
C PHE A 224 2.23 3.11 -9.19
N TRP A 225 0.96 2.73 -9.30
CA TRP A 225 0.29 2.52 -10.57
C TRP A 225 -0.92 3.46 -10.68
N LEU A 226 -0.82 4.44 -11.59
CA LEU A 226 -1.96 5.25 -11.98
C LEU A 226 -2.93 4.42 -12.81
N ILE A 227 -4.10 4.15 -12.26
CA ILE A 227 -5.17 3.39 -12.92
C ILE A 227 -6.32 4.30 -13.33
N PRO A 228 -7.05 3.98 -14.43
CA PRO A 228 -8.31 4.61 -14.73
C PRO A 228 -9.34 4.40 -13.61
N ARG A 229 -10.22 5.39 -13.43
CA ARG A 229 -11.15 5.47 -12.30
C ARG A 229 -12.13 4.30 -12.23
N GLU A 230 -12.50 3.75 -13.38
CA GLU A 230 -13.38 2.59 -13.53
C GLU A 230 -12.81 1.32 -12.88
N PHE A 231 -11.49 1.22 -12.72
CA PHE A 231 -10.83 0.09 -12.05
C PHE A 231 -10.61 0.31 -10.55
N ASN A 232 -10.92 1.51 -10.01
CA ASN A 232 -10.73 1.85 -8.60
C ASN A 232 -12.06 1.87 -7.80
N GLY A 233 -13.08 1.15 -8.28
CA GLY A 233 -14.45 1.24 -7.75
C GLY A 233 -14.58 0.87 -6.27
N ILE A 234 -13.90 -0.19 -5.82
CA ILE A 234 -13.99 -0.70 -4.45
C ILE A 234 -13.44 0.32 -3.45
N ALA A 235 -12.20 0.79 -3.66
CA ALA A 235 -11.58 1.80 -2.81
C ALA A 235 -12.36 3.12 -2.85
N ARG A 236 -12.85 3.54 -4.01
CA ARG A 236 -13.69 4.74 -4.13
C ARG A 236 -14.99 4.63 -3.34
N ALA A 237 -15.70 3.51 -3.43
CA ALA A 237 -16.93 3.30 -2.69
C ALA A 237 -16.68 3.34 -1.17
N ALA A 238 -15.60 2.71 -0.70
CA ALA A 238 -15.19 2.75 0.69
C ALA A 238 -14.83 4.18 1.16
N ALA A 239 -14.07 4.92 0.35
CA ALA A 239 -13.67 6.29 0.64
C ALA A 239 -14.88 7.24 0.74
N VAL A 240 -15.91 7.05 -0.09
CA VAL A 240 -17.15 7.86 -0.04
C VAL A 240 -18.02 7.53 1.17
N ARG A 241 -17.96 6.29 1.67
CA ARG A 241 -18.73 5.85 2.84
C ARG A 241 -18.13 6.33 4.16
N ALA A 242 -16.80 6.34 4.27
CA ALA A 242 -16.09 6.68 5.50
C ALA A 242 -16.42 8.06 6.14
N PRO A 243 -16.58 9.17 5.39
CA PRO A 243 -16.79 10.51 5.95
C PRO A 243 -18.06 10.64 6.80
N VAL A 244 -19.04 9.74 6.64
CA VAL A 244 -20.27 9.73 7.45
C VAL A 244 -19.96 9.52 8.94
N ALA A 245 -18.91 8.76 9.24
CA ALA A 245 -18.46 8.47 10.61
C ALA A 245 -17.24 9.32 11.03
N SER A 246 -16.86 10.31 10.22
CA SER A 246 -15.70 11.17 10.49
C SER A 246 -16.10 12.34 11.37
N PRO A 247 -15.29 12.71 12.38
CA PRO A 247 -15.43 14.00 13.02
C PRO A 247 -15.18 15.11 11.99
N ARG A 248 -15.72 16.30 12.26
CA ARG A 248 -15.42 17.51 11.47
C ARG A 248 -13.99 17.96 11.78
N CYS A 249 -13.38 18.76 10.89
CA CYS A 249 -12.19 19.53 11.27
C CYS A 249 -12.44 20.26 12.60
N ARG A 250 -11.41 20.45 13.41
CA ARG A 250 -11.47 21.42 14.52
C ARG A 250 -11.93 22.77 13.97
N SER A 251 -13.16 23.13 14.28
CA SER A 251 -13.51 24.53 14.46
C SER A 251 -12.84 24.98 15.76
N ASP A 252 -12.39 26.22 15.83
CA ASP A 252 -11.84 26.86 17.03
C ASP A 252 -12.85 26.88 18.21
N GLU A 253 -13.17 25.72 18.78
CA GLU A 253 -13.82 25.64 20.09
C GLU A 253 -12.75 25.38 21.16
N PRO A 254 -12.76 26.16 22.26
CA PRO A 254 -11.83 25.93 23.36
C PRO A 254 -12.11 24.57 23.98
N GLU A 255 -11.05 23.81 24.27
CA GLU A 255 -11.13 22.51 24.96
C GLU A 255 -12.12 22.57 26.14
N PRO A 256 -13.04 21.59 26.27
CA PRO A 256 -13.76 21.43 27.52
C PRO A 256 -12.73 21.05 28.59
N ARG A 257 -12.57 21.94 29.57
CA ARG A 257 -11.72 21.68 30.75
C ARG A 257 -12.21 20.42 31.45
N GLY A 258 -11.38 19.39 31.37
CA GLY A 258 -11.47 18.20 32.20
C GLY A 258 -12.39 17.13 31.65
N LEU A 259 -11.78 16.03 31.20
CA LEU A 259 -12.15 14.68 31.63
C LEU A 259 -10.95 13.75 31.40
N VAL A 260 -10.85 12.78 32.29
CA VAL A 260 -9.67 11.98 32.61
C VAL A 260 -9.29 11.03 31.47
N GLY A 261 -7.98 10.97 31.18
CA GLY A 261 -7.19 9.91 30.56
C GLY A 261 -7.89 8.84 29.73
N TYR A 262 -7.71 8.89 28.41
CA TYR A 262 -7.86 7.74 27.51
C TYR A 262 -6.48 7.34 26.98
N VAL A 263 -6.08 6.09 27.22
CA VAL A 263 -4.79 5.53 26.78
C VAL A 263 -5.02 4.86 25.43
N PRO A 264 -4.36 5.27 24.34
CA PRO A 264 -4.49 4.57 23.06
C PRO A 264 -3.85 3.19 23.14
N PHE A 265 -4.55 2.19 22.61
CA PHE A 265 -4.07 0.84 22.39
C PHE A 265 -2.79 0.87 21.54
N ARG A 266 -1.63 0.79 22.20
CA ARG A 266 -0.37 0.43 21.54
C ARG A 266 -0.45 -1.05 21.21
N VAL A 267 -0.36 -1.41 19.94
CA VAL A 267 0.05 -2.75 19.54
C VAL A 267 1.46 -2.94 20.10
N VAL A 268 1.55 -3.65 21.22
CA VAL A 268 2.81 -4.17 21.73
C VAL A 268 3.24 -5.25 20.73
N LEU A 269 4.23 -4.94 19.90
CA LEU A 269 5.03 -5.95 19.23
C LEU A 269 5.74 -6.76 20.32
N THR A 270 5.11 -7.82 20.79
CA THR A 270 5.79 -8.83 21.61
C THR A 270 6.85 -9.46 20.73
N ARG A 271 8.11 -9.06 20.95
CA ARG A 271 9.28 -9.82 20.53
C ARG A 271 9.12 -11.24 21.06
N VAL A 272 8.85 -12.19 20.17
CA VAL A 272 9.03 -13.62 20.45
C VAL A 272 10.52 -13.82 20.69
N SER A 273 10.92 -13.75 21.96
CA SER A 273 12.26 -14.10 22.38
C SER A 273 12.30 -15.61 22.47
N PHE A 274 13.06 -16.24 21.58
CA PHE A 274 13.39 -17.65 21.66
C PHE A 274 14.04 -17.93 23.02
N LEU A 275 13.31 -18.61 23.92
CA LEU A 275 13.87 -19.20 25.12
C LEU A 275 14.65 -20.44 24.71
N GLN A 276 15.95 -20.25 24.52
CA GLN A 276 16.93 -21.31 24.45
C GLN A 276 17.13 -21.83 25.89
N GLN A 277 16.45 -22.92 26.23
CA GLN A 277 16.71 -23.64 27.47
C GLN A 277 18.04 -24.40 27.33
N SER A 278 18.94 -24.19 28.28
CA SER A 278 20.03 -25.12 28.59
C SER A 278 20.14 -25.21 30.13
N PRO A 279 20.39 -26.41 30.68
CA PRO A 279 20.13 -26.72 32.08
C PRO A 279 21.25 -26.30 33.03
N CYS A 280 20.85 -26.12 34.29
CA CYS A 280 21.65 -25.79 35.46
C CYS A 280 22.91 -26.67 35.66
N MET A 281 23.99 -26.04 36.11
CA MET A 281 25.07 -26.69 36.86
C MET A 281 25.46 -25.84 38.08
N PHE A 282 25.41 -26.51 39.25
CA PHE A 282 26.25 -26.43 40.45
C PHE A 282 26.60 -25.10 41.14
N GLU A 283 26.31 -25.06 42.45
CA GLU A 283 27.24 -24.79 43.58
C GLU A 283 26.44 -25.02 44.89
N HIS A 284 26.70 -26.07 45.70
CA HIS A 284 27.58 -26.07 46.89
C HIS A 284 27.62 -24.69 47.58
N VAL A 285 27.05 -24.49 48.76
CA VAL A 285 27.31 -25.10 50.09
C VAL A 285 26.05 -25.05 50.94
#